data_AF-A0A161X768-F1
#
_entry.id   AF-A0A161X768-F1
#
_cell.length_a   1.000
_cell.length_b   1.000
_cell.length_c   1.000
_cell.angle_alpha   90.00
_cell.angle_beta   90.00
_cell.angle_gamma   90.00
#
_symmetry.space_group_name_H-M   'P 1'
#
loop_
_entity.id
_entity.type
_entity.pdbx_description
1 polymer ?
#
loop_
_entity_poly.entity_id
_entity_poly.type
_entity_poly.pdbx_seq_one_letter_code
_entity_poly.pdbx_strand_id
1 'polypeptide(L)'
;MRTRSRERIQFLTDVLTTAVEGGIGYWSELRGYLHEAPHAHAVIVDYEDGEKYHVDIETIAHGLNEVSRSHDVTGMNHKARQLITAANRENDFAPAGYRYGDIDSEVADMVLQVALFGEVRYG
;
A
#
# COMPACT_ATOMS: atom_id res chain seq x y z
N MET A 1 14.80 -9.12 -13.94
CA MET A 1 14.39 -8.31 -12.78
C MET A 1 15.44 -7.25 -12.55
N ARG A 2 15.07 -5.96 -12.50
CA ARG A 2 15.96 -4.95 -11.91
C ARG A 2 15.93 -5.15 -10.40
N THR A 3 17.08 -5.33 -9.77
CA THR A 3 17.19 -5.36 -8.32
C THR A 3 16.72 -4.01 -7.77
N ARG A 4 15.77 -4.03 -6.81
CA ARG A 4 15.32 -2.82 -6.12
C ARG A 4 16.47 -2.27 -5.26
N SER A 5 16.54 -0.94 -5.11
CA SER A 5 17.45 -0.35 -4.13
C SER A 5 16.96 -0.67 -2.71
N ARG A 6 17.85 -0.51 -1.71
CA ARG A 6 17.51 -0.74 -0.30
C ARG A 6 16.39 0.21 0.15
N GLU A 7 16.46 1.46 -0.28
CA GLU A 7 15.47 2.50 0.01
C GLU A 7 14.10 2.11 -0.56
N ARG A 8 14.06 1.57 -1.78
CA ARG A 8 12.81 1.12 -2.38
C ARG A 8 12.21 -0.06 -1.63
N ILE A 9 13.05 -1.01 -1.19
CA ILE A 9 12.58 -2.15 -0.41
C ILE A 9 11.99 -1.65 0.92
N GLN A 10 12.71 -0.78 1.63
CA GLN A 10 12.26 -0.23 2.90
C GLN A 10 10.92 0.49 2.75
N PHE A 11 10.79 1.39 1.77
CA PHE A 11 9.55 2.09 1.50
C PHE A 11 8.35 1.15 1.27
N LEU A 12 8.54 0.10 0.46
CA LEU A 12 7.47 -0.87 0.21
C LEU A 12 7.10 -1.68 1.45
N THR A 13 8.11 -2.03 2.27
CA THR A 13 7.90 -2.67 3.56
C THR A 13 7.14 -1.77 4.51
N ASP A 14 7.48 -0.49 4.59
CA ASP A 14 6.82 0.47 5.46
C ASP A 14 5.34 0.64 5.08
N VAL A 15 5.03 0.80 3.79
CA VAL A 15 3.64 0.89 3.32
C VAL A 15 2.85 -0.40 3.65
N LEU A 16 3.45 -1.58 3.47
CA LEU A 16 2.80 -2.84 3.85
C LEU A 16 2.51 -2.87 5.36
N THR A 17 3.50 -2.56 6.17
CA THR A 17 3.41 -2.51 7.64
C THR A 17 2.32 -1.54 8.08
N THR A 18 2.30 -0.33 7.55
CA THR A 18 1.30 0.69 7.88
C THR A 18 -0.12 0.25 7.51
N ALA A 19 -0.31 -0.39 6.34
CA ALA A 19 -1.60 -0.96 5.97
C ALA A 19 -2.04 -2.07 6.93
N VAL A 20 -1.15 -3.03 7.20
CA VAL A 20 -1.45 -4.21 8.02
C VAL A 20 -1.72 -3.85 9.48
N GLU A 21 -0.95 -2.93 10.06
CA GLU A 21 -1.04 -2.60 11.48
C GLU A 21 -2.09 -1.54 11.79
N GLY A 22 -2.42 -0.65 10.84
CA GLY A 22 -3.34 0.46 11.08
C GLY A 22 -4.52 0.56 10.12
N GLY A 23 -4.36 0.07 8.89
CA GLY A 23 -5.27 0.38 7.78
C GLY A 23 -6.39 -0.62 7.61
N ILE A 24 -6.10 -1.93 7.66
CA ILE A 24 -7.01 -2.94 7.07
C ILE A 24 -7.92 -3.66 8.07
N GLY A 25 -7.71 -3.42 9.38
CA GLY A 25 -8.34 -4.21 10.45
C GLY A 25 -9.87 -4.10 10.53
N TYR A 26 -10.48 -3.15 9.80
CA TYR A 26 -11.92 -2.96 9.76
C TYR A 26 -12.61 -3.81 8.68
N TRP A 27 -11.90 -4.24 7.63
CA TRP A 27 -12.45 -5.07 6.54
C TRP A 27 -11.77 -6.43 6.38
N SER A 28 -10.64 -6.65 7.06
CA SER A 28 -9.94 -7.93 7.03
C SER A 28 -9.39 -8.39 8.37
N GLU A 29 -9.14 -9.69 8.47
CA GLU A 29 -8.46 -10.35 9.58
C GLU A 29 -7.02 -10.70 9.21
N LEU A 30 -6.05 -10.32 10.05
CA LEU A 30 -4.65 -10.72 9.91
C LEU A 30 -4.42 -12.14 10.44
N ARG A 31 -3.97 -13.05 9.56
CA ARG A 31 -3.70 -14.47 9.88
C ARG A 31 -2.22 -14.86 9.88
N GLY A 32 -1.36 -14.02 9.33
CA GLY A 32 0.09 -14.23 9.32
C GLY A 32 0.81 -12.95 8.91
N TYR A 33 1.99 -12.71 9.47
CA TYR A 33 2.69 -11.44 9.29
C TYR A 33 4.19 -11.57 9.55
N LEU A 34 4.99 -11.05 8.62
CA LEU A 34 6.41 -10.76 8.77
C LEU A 34 6.65 -9.33 8.28
N HIS A 35 7.18 -8.46 9.14
CA HIS A 35 7.47 -7.05 8.80
C HIS A 35 8.92 -6.79 8.40
N GLU A 36 9.74 -7.84 8.29
CA GLU A 36 11.18 -7.69 8.06
C GLU A 36 11.51 -7.60 6.57
N ALA A 37 12.11 -6.48 6.16
CA ALA A 37 12.69 -6.33 4.83
C ALA A 37 13.84 -7.33 4.60
N PRO A 38 14.01 -7.89 3.37
CA PRO A 38 13.25 -7.61 2.15
C PRO A 38 12.06 -8.55 1.96
N HIS A 39 11.70 -9.37 2.95
CA HIS A 39 10.76 -10.47 2.83
C HIS A 39 9.41 -10.18 3.52
N ALA A 40 9.10 -8.91 3.75
CA ALA A 40 7.89 -8.50 4.43
C ALA A 40 6.65 -8.98 3.65
N HIS A 41 5.76 -9.66 4.36
CA HIS A 41 4.53 -10.22 3.81
C HIS A 41 3.48 -10.40 4.90
N ALA A 42 2.22 -10.46 4.49
CA ALA A 42 1.10 -10.77 5.35
C ALA A 42 0.12 -11.73 4.66
N VAL A 43 -0.68 -12.40 5.49
CA VAL A 43 -1.81 -13.22 5.08
C VAL A 43 -3.04 -12.62 5.72
N ILE A 44 -3.98 -12.17 4.89
CA ILE A 44 -5.22 -11.51 5.34
C ILE A 44 -6.43 -12.26 4.80
N VAL A 45 -7.54 -12.20 5.53
CA VAL A 45 -8.82 -12.80 5.12
C VAL A 45 -9.88 -11.72 5.15
N ASP A 46 -10.60 -11.55 4.05
CA ASP A 46 -11.70 -10.59 3.94
C ASP A 46 -12.87 -11.03 4.83
N TYR A 47 -13.46 -10.09 5.59
CA TYR A 47 -14.60 -10.40 6.46
C TYR A 47 -15.90 -10.63 5.67
N GLU A 48 -16.04 -10.06 4.47
CA GLU A 48 -17.27 -10.09 3.70
C GLU A 48 -17.50 -11.43 3.00
N ASP A 49 -16.46 -11.96 2.32
CA ASP A 49 -16.56 -13.18 1.52
C ASP A 49 -15.64 -14.33 2.00
N GLY A 50 -14.74 -14.06 2.96
CA GLY A 50 -13.79 -15.04 3.48
C GLY A 50 -12.63 -15.35 2.53
N GLU A 51 -12.47 -14.57 1.45
CA GLU A 51 -11.36 -14.74 0.50
C GLU A 51 -10.03 -14.44 1.19
N LYS A 52 -9.03 -15.28 0.89
CA LYS A 52 -7.72 -15.23 1.55
C LYS A 52 -6.67 -14.66 0.61
N TYR A 53 -6.03 -13.57 1.02
CA TYR A 53 -4.98 -12.91 0.26
C TYR A 53 -3.61 -13.12 0.89
N HIS A 54 -2.63 -13.43 0.05
CA HIS A 54 -1.21 -13.37 0.38
C HIS A 54 -0.66 -12.08 -0.21
N VAL A 55 -0.18 -11.18 0.65
CA VAL A 55 0.25 -9.84 0.25
C VAL A 55 1.70 -9.63 0.64
N ASP A 56 2.48 -9.03 -0.25
CA ASP A 56 3.90 -8.76 -0.04
C ASP A 56 4.31 -7.39 -0.61
N ILE A 57 5.61 -7.09 -0.56
CA ILE A 57 6.14 -5.84 -1.12
C ILE A 57 5.93 -5.72 -2.65
N GLU A 58 5.73 -6.82 -3.37
CA GLU A 58 5.36 -6.80 -4.80
C GLU A 58 3.90 -6.39 -4.98
N THR A 59 3.00 -6.90 -4.12
CA THR A 59 1.59 -6.46 -4.06
C THR A 59 1.51 -4.95 -3.86
N ILE A 60 2.25 -4.41 -2.89
CA ILE A 60 2.30 -2.95 -2.65
C ILE A 60 2.88 -2.22 -3.85
N ALA A 61 3.98 -2.72 -4.43
CA ALA A 61 4.56 -2.10 -5.62
C ALA A 61 3.57 -2.09 -6.80
N HIS A 62 2.73 -3.11 -6.94
CA HIS A 62 1.67 -3.16 -7.94
C HIS A 62 0.62 -2.07 -7.67
N GLY A 63 0.05 -2.00 -6.46
CA GLY A 63 -0.95 -1.00 -6.10
C GLY A 63 -0.47 0.44 -6.32
N LEU A 64 0.75 0.76 -5.86
CA LEU A 64 1.36 2.08 -6.08
C LEU A 64 1.48 2.43 -7.57
N ASN A 65 1.84 1.45 -8.41
CA ASN A 65 1.97 1.64 -9.84
C ASN A 65 0.61 1.83 -10.53
N GLU A 66 -0.43 1.09 -10.12
CA GLU A 66 -1.77 1.24 -10.67
C GLU A 66 -2.37 2.62 -10.34
N VAL A 67 -2.21 3.08 -9.10
CA VAL A 67 -2.61 4.45 -8.71
C VAL A 67 -1.86 5.52 -9.52
N SER A 68 -0.56 5.31 -9.76
CA SER A 68 0.27 6.25 -10.52
C SER A 68 -0.08 6.30 -12.02
N ARG A 69 -0.60 5.20 -12.58
CA ARG A 69 -0.91 5.05 -14.02
C ARG A 69 -2.33 5.39 -14.39
N SER A 70 -3.32 4.91 -13.63
CA SER A 70 -4.72 5.21 -13.91
C SER A 70 -4.94 6.71 -13.78
N HIS A 71 -5.92 7.33 -14.45
CA HIS A 71 -6.37 8.71 -14.16
C HIS A 71 -7.58 8.76 -13.24
N ASP A 72 -8.23 7.61 -13.01
CA ASP A 72 -9.45 7.47 -12.23
C ASP A 72 -9.41 6.12 -11.51
N VAL A 73 -9.42 6.16 -10.18
CA VAL A 73 -9.48 4.96 -9.34
C VAL A 73 -10.74 5.10 -8.51
N THR A 74 -11.70 4.19 -8.72
CA THR A 74 -12.97 4.19 -8.00
C THR A 74 -12.72 4.22 -6.49
N GLY A 75 -13.45 5.08 -5.78
CA GLY A 75 -13.33 5.25 -4.32
C GLY A 75 -12.12 6.08 -3.86
N MET A 76 -11.23 6.51 -4.75
CA MET A 76 -10.04 7.30 -4.39
C MET A 76 -10.17 8.78 -4.79
N ASN A 77 -10.00 9.67 -3.82
CA ASN A 77 -10.00 11.11 -4.11
C ASN A 77 -8.67 11.60 -4.73
N HIS A 78 -8.71 12.76 -5.39
CA HIS A 78 -7.55 13.32 -6.09
C HIS A 78 -6.34 13.59 -5.17
N LYS A 79 -6.58 13.96 -3.90
CA LYS A 79 -5.52 14.29 -2.94
C LYS A 79 -4.74 13.04 -2.53
N ALA A 80 -5.44 11.95 -2.18
CA ALA A 80 -4.81 10.66 -1.84
C ALA A 80 -3.95 10.15 -3.00
N ARG A 81 -4.51 10.19 -4.22
CA ARG A 81 -3.79 9.82 -5.43
C ARG A 81 -2.52 10.65 -5.67
N GLN A 82 -2.58 11.98 -5.50
CA GLN A 82 -1.39 12.84 -5.62
C GLN A 82 -0.31 12.47 -4.60
N LEU A 83 -0.71 12.22 -3.36
CA LEU A 83 0.19 11.82 -2.28
C LEU A 83 0.86 10.48 -2.60
N ILE A 84 0.07 9.47 -2.98
CA ILE A 84 0.59 8.14 -3.38
C ILE A 84 1.56 8.27 -4.56
N THR A 85 1.22 9.05 -5.57
CA THR A 85 2.07 9.24 -6.76
C THR A 85 3.40 9.91 -6.40
N ALA A 86 3.38 10.91 -5.53
CA ALA A 86 4.58 11.59 -5.06
C ALA A 86 5.46 10.67 -4.21
N ALA A 87 4.88 10.03 -3.19
CA ALA A 87 5.58 9.08 -2.32
C ALA A 87 6.18 7.92 -3.12
N ASN A 88 5.45 7.37 -4.10
CA ASN A 88 5.95 6.31 -4.97
C ASN A 88 7.17 6.73 -5.80
N ARG A 89 7.19 7.98 -6.29
CA ARG A 89 8.31 8.52 -7.08
C ARG A 89 9.55 8.76 -6.21
N GLU A 90 9.35 9.17 -4.97
CA GLU A 90 10.41 9.64 -4.08
C GLU A 90 10.84 8.59 -3.04
N ASN A 91 10.20 7.42 -3.03
CA ASN A 91 10.33 6.41 -1.97
C ASN A 91 10.11 7.04 -0.58
N ASP A 92 9.11 7.91 -0.50
CA ASP A 92 8.74 8.68 0.69
C ASP A 92 9.81 9.64 1.26
N PHE A 93 10.91 9.89 0.53
CA PHE A 93 11.96 10.84 0.92
C PHE A 93 11.63 12.30 0.55
N ALA A 94 10.36 12.70 0.61
CA ALA A 94 10.00 14.09 0.33
C ALA A 94 10.73 15.04 1.31
N PRO A 95 11.32 16.17 0.86
CA PRO A 95 12.03 17.08 1.75
C PRO A 95 11.14 17.58 2.90
N ALA A 96 11.71 17.80 4.09
CA ALA A 96 10.96 18.35 5.22
C ALA A 96 10.21 19.64 4.82
N GLY A 97 8.88 19.63 4.93
CA GLY A 97 7.99 20.73 4.48
C GLY A 97 7.32 20.52 3.12
N TYR A 98 7.63 19.44 2.39
CA TYR A 98 6.79 18.95 1.29
C TYR A 98 5.51 18.33 1.85
N ARG A 99 4.36 18.67 1.25
CA ARG A 99 3.03 18.22 1.69
C ARG A 99 2.68 16.76 1.33
N TYR A 100 3.61 16.01 0.72
CA TYR A 100 3.31 14.76 -0.01
C TYR A 100 4.32 13.63 0.24
N GLY A 101 4.78 13.49 1.48
CA GLY A 101 5.45 12.30 2.00
C GLY A 101 4.91 12.06 3.41
N ASP A 102 4.87 10.81 3.82
CA ASP A 102 4.13 10.22 4.96
C ASP A 102 2.80 9.59 4.51
N ILE A 103 2.90 8.35 4.02
CA ILE A 103 1.75 7.46 3.79
C ILE A 103 1.23 7.00 5.16
N ASP A 104 0.10 7.56 5.58
CA ASP A 104 -0.63 7.08 6.76
C ASP A 104 -1.40 5.78 6.49
N SER A 105 -2.03 5.24 7.52
CA SER A 105 -2.73 3.95 7.44
C SER A 105 -3.95 3.96 6.53
N GLU A 106 -4.65 5.09 6.38
CA GLU A 106 -5.77 5.23 5.46
C GLU A 106 -5.27 5.15 4.01
N VAL A 107 -4.20 5.89 3.70
CA VAL A 107 -3.60 5.85 2.36
C VAL A 107 -2.97 4.48 2.07
N ALA A 108 -2.29 3.87 3.05
CA ALA A 108 -1.68 2.55 2.90
C ALA A 108 -2.72 1.46 2.61
N ASP A 109 -3.87 1.52 3.30
CA ASP A 109 -5.02 0.67 3.04
C ASP A 109 -5.52 0.84 1.59
N MET A 110 -5.74 2.08 1.15
CA MET A 110 -6.17 2.34 -0.24
C MET A 110 -5.19 1.76 -1.26
N VAL A 111 -3.88 1.84 -1.02
CA VAL A 111 -2.86 1.23 -1.91
C VAL A 111 -3.03 -0.28 -1.97
N LEU A 112 -3.25 -0.94 -0.82
CA LEU A 112 -3.45 -2.38 -0.77
C LEU A 112 -4.77 -2.80 -1.46
N GLN A 113 -5.87 -2.10 -1.19
CA GLN A 113 -7.15 -2.37 -1.83
C GLN A 113 -7.07 -2.23 -3.35
N VAL A 114 -6.41 -1.20 -3.86
CA VAL A 114 -6.20 -1.06 -5.31
C VAL A 114 -5.35 -2.20 -5.86
N ALA A 115 -4.35 -2.68 -5.10
CA ALA A 115 -3.55 -3.83 -5.53
C ALA A 115 -4.37 -5.14 -5.62
N LEU A 116 -5.36 -5.31 -4.74
CA LEU A 116 -6.18 -6.53 -4.67
C LEU A 116 -7.41 -6.48 -5.57
N PHE A 117 -8.06 -5.31 -5.66
CA PHE A 117 -9.39 -5.15 -6.24
C PHE A 117 -9.41 -4.24 -7.46
N GLY A 118 -8.35 -3.48 -7.71
CA GLY A 118 -8.31 -2.44 -8.74
C GLY A 118 -9.07 -1.16 -8.37
N GLU A 119 -9.65 -1.10 -7.18
CA GLU A 119 -10.41 0.03 -6.65
C GLU A 119 -10.29 0.11 -5.12
N VAL A 120 -10.70 1.24 -4.54
CA VAL A 120 -10.94 1.36 -3.10
C VAL A 120 -12.38 0.90 -2.85
N ARG A 121 -12.52 -0.34 -2.35
CA ARG A 121 -13.80 -1.01 -2.12
C ARG A 121 -14.38 -0.69 -0.74
N TYR A 122 -13.51 -0.62 0.26
CA TYR A 122 -13.83 -0.35 1.66
C TYR A 122 -13.31 1.05 2.03
N GLY A 123 -14.14 1.86 2.68
CA GLY A 123 -13.82 3.24 3.06
C GLY A 123 -15.00 4.02 3.62
#